data_AF-A0A837HT05-F1
#
_entry.id   AF-A0A837HT05-F1
#
_cell.length_a   1.000
_cell.length_b   1.000
_cell.length_c   1.000
_cell.angle_alpha   90.00
_cell.angle_beta   90.00
_cell.angle_gamma   90.00
#
_symmetry.space_group_name_H-M   'P 1'
#
loop_
_entity.id
_entity.type
_entity.pdbx_description
1 polymer ?
#
loop_
_entity_poly.entity_id
_entity_poly.type
_entity_poly.pdbx_seq_one_letter_code
_entity_poly.pdbx_strand_id
1 'polypeptide(L)'
;MTKTKKRFLFYGFLIIFLIGTYITILYAEGYKYDFARSIFVKTGALSLKTNIDADVYIDDKYVGPTSFFGSTFRKDGILPGTYAVRIEKPGFSNWSKKIIISEGFVSDFSHIILFPNEGPDNEALKLEITQNNNIFIDEMRLITNANGQKKILKIPDLSDYYFEEGSILRIIASSDEIHIITIANNVTGYSLSPDKDKIAWWNNNELYIYWIKNTSYYNELVGTSELLSRYSTAIKSAGWFRDSDHILVNVGSSKIVEIDTRGGINSITL
;
A
#
# COMPACT_ATOMS: atom_id res chain seq x y z
N MET A 1 55.44 -21.51 33.45
CA MET A 1 54.96 -21.47 32.05
C MET A 1 56.03 -20.86 31.14
N THR A 2 56.42 -21.53 30.04
CA THR A 2 57.46 -21.03 29.12
C THR A 2 57.00 -19.80 28.35
N LYS A 3 57.94 -18.95 27.88
CA LYS A 3 57.63 -17.75 27.08
C LYS A 3 56.74 -18.08 25.87
N THR A 4 56.97 -19.23 25.24
CA THR A 4 56.19 -19.74 24.10
C THR A 4 54.73 -20.04 24.48
N LYS A 5 54.49 -20.72 25.61
CA LYS A 5 53.13 -20.99 26.11
C LYS A 5 52.36 -19.72 26.49
N LYS A 6 53.05 -18.72 27.05
CA LYS A 6 52.48 -17.37 27.33
C LYS A 6 52.03 -16.67 26.06
N ARG A 7 52.88 -16.63 25.04
CA ARG A 7 52.55 -16.02 23.75
C ARG A 7 51.41 -16.76 23.05
N PHE A 8 51.43 -18.08 23.05
CA PHE A 8 50.36 -18.89 22.46
C PHE A 8 49.00 -18.59 23.08
N LEU A 9 48.90 -18.62 24.41
CA LEU A 9 47.65 -18.28 25.10
C LEU A 9 47.21 -16.83 24.84
N PHE A 10 48.14 -15.87 24.89
CA PHE A 10 47.84 -14.47 24.62
C PHE A 10 47.27 -14.26 23.22
N TYR A 11 47.94 -14.76 22.18
CA TYR A 11 47.46 -14.62 20.81
C TYR A 11 46.18 -15.43 20.56
N GLY A 12 46.01 -16.59 21.20
CA GLY A 12 44.76 -17.35 21.16
C GLY A 12 43.57 -16.55 21.71
N PHE A 13 43.73 -15.97 22.91
CA PHE A 13 42.70 -15.09 23.48
C PHE A 13 42.48 -13.82 22.67
N LEU A 14 43.54 -13.24 22.09
CA LEU A 14 43.41 -12.07 21.23
C LEU A 14 42.57 -12.40 19.98
N ILE A 15 42.81 -13.54 19.33
CA ILE A 15 42.03 -13.98 18.18
C ILE A 15 40.57 -14.22 18.56
N ILE A 16 40.31 -14.93 19.66
CA ILE A 16 38.95 -15.17 20.16
C ILE A 16 38.23 -13.84 20.45
N PHE A 17 38.94 -12.89 21.08
CA PHE A 17 38.41 -11.56 21.36
C PHE A 17 38.07 -10.79 20.08
N LEU A 18 38.95 -10.81 19.07
CA LEU A 18 38.71 -10.16 17.79
C LEU A 18 37.51 -10.77 17.05
N ILE A 19 37.39 -12.11 17.04
CA ILE A 19 36.24 -12.81 16.45
C ILE A 19 34.95 -12.47 17.20
N GLY A 20 34.96 -12.53 18.53
CA GLY A 20 33.80 -12.21 19.36
C GLY A 20 33.35 -10.75 19.18
N THR A 21 34.30 -9.82 19.10
CA THR A 21 34.03 -8.40 18.83
C THR A 21 33.39 -8.22 17.46
N TYR A 22 33.94 -8.86 16.42
CA TYR A 22 33.37 -8.81 15.07
C TYR A 22 31.94 -9.34 15.02
N ILE A 23 31.66 -10.50 15.66
CA ILE A 23 30.30 -11.06 15.75
C ILE A 23 29.35 -10.12 16.50
N THR A 24 29.82 -9.47 17.57
CA THR A 24 29.02 -8.52 18.36
C THR A 24 28.67 -7.28 17.54
N ILE A 25 29.62 -6.77 16.74
CA ILE A 25 29.37 -5.65 15.82
C ILE A 25 28.32 -6.03 14.78
N LEU A 26 28.47 -7.19 14.14
CA LEU A 26 27.48 -7.67 13.17
C LEU A 26 26.08 -7.78 13.80
N TYR A 27 25.98 -8.32 15.01
CA TYR A 27 24.71 -8.39 15.73
C TYR A 27 24.13 -7.00 16.00
N ALA A 28 24.94 -6.03 16.43
CA ALA A 28 24.52 -4.66 16.68
C ALA A 28 24.09 -3.93 15.39
N GLU A 29 24.68 -4.27 14.24
CA GLU A 29 24.26 -3.77 12.91
C GLU A 29 23.01 -4.46 12.36
N GLY A 30 22.44 -5.42 13.10
CA GLY A 30 21.21 -6.13 12.73
C GLY A 30 21.45 -7.37 11.86
N TYR A 31 22.66 -7.92 11.81
CA TYR A 31 22.91 -9.22 11.18
C TYR A 31 22.43 -10.37 12.08
N LYS A 32 21.85 -11.39 11.44
CA LYS A 32 21.58 -12.69 12.06
C LYS A 32 22.12 -13.80 11.17
N TYR A 33 22.44 -14.92 11.80
CA TYR A 33 22.81 -16.13 11.08
C TYR A 33 21.55 -16.85 10.59
N ASP A 34 21.43 -17.03 9.29
CA ASP A 34 20.43 -17.87 8.67
C ASP A 34 20.95 -19.31 8.64
N PHE A 35 20.47 -20.14 9.56
CA PHE A 35 20.86 -21.55 9.66
C PHE A 35 20.45 -22.38 8.43
N ALA A 36 19.39 -21.99 7.72
CA ALA A 36 18.95 -22.72 6.53
C ALA A 36 19.90 -22.47 5.35
N ARG A 37 20.42 -21.25 5.23
CA ARG A 37 21.35 -20.86 4.14
C ARG A 37 22.81 -20.89 4.54
N SER A 38 23.11 -21.10 5.82
CA SER A 38 24.46 -21.07 6.41
C SER A 38 25.22 -19.75 6.19
N ILE A 39 24.51 -18.62 6.16
CA ILE A 39 25.08 -17.28 5.90
C ILE A 39 24.63 -16.25 6.93
N PHE A 40 25.46 -15.23 7.15
CA PHE A 40 25.02 -14.02 7.85
C PHE A 40 24.26 -13.13 6.87
N VAL A 41 23.07 -12.70 7.29
CA VAL A 41 22.21 -11.79 6.52
C VAL A 41 21.81 -10.63 7.41
N LYS A 42 21.78 -9.43 6.84
CA LYS A 42 21.21 -8.28 7.51
C LYS A 42 19.69 -8.48 7.57
N THR A 43 19.14 -8.34 8.76
CA THR A 43 17.71 -8.54 8.96
C THR A 43 16.92 -7.38 8.38
N GLY A 44 15.67 -7.66 7.99
CA GLY A 44 14.69 -6.63 7.68
C GLY A 44 13.81 -6.33 8.89
N ALA A 45 12.86 -5.42 8.69
CA ALA A 45 11.83 -5.09 9.66
C ALA A 45 10.45 -5.02 9.01
N LEU A 46 9.41 -5.21 9.82
CA LEU A 46 8.02 -5.03 9.46
C LEU A 46 7.44 -3.89 10.28
N SER A 47 6.75 -2.97 9.60
CA SER A 47 6.03 -1.85 10.21
C SER A 47 4.59 -1.86 9.69
N LEU A 48 3.62 -1.92 10.60
CA LEU A 48 2.19 -1.96 10.30
C LEU A 48 1.51 -0.85 11.08
N LYS A 49 0.56 -0.15 10.46
CA LYS A 49 -0.30 0.81 11.16
C LYS A 49 -1.75 0.62 10.74
N THR A 50 -2.60 0.48 11.75
CA THR A 50 -4.03 0.25 11.61
C THR A 50 -4.84 1.46 12.08
N ASN A 51 -6.13 1.53 11.71
CA ASN A 51 -7.06 2.52 12.24
C ASN A 51 -7.51 2.24 13.69
N ILE A 52 -7.37 1.00 14.16
CA ILE A 52 -7.81 0.53 15.48
C ILE A 52 -6.80 -0.44 16.09
N ASP A 53 -6.79 -0.60 17.41
CA ASP A 53 -6.01 -1.65 18.07
C ASP A 53 -6.38 -3.03 17.50
N ALA A 54 -5.39 -3.87 17.23
CA ALA A 54 -5.59 -5.16 16.58
C ALA A 54 -4.46 -6.13 16.93
N ASP A 55 -4.74 -7.42 16.86
CA ASP A 55 -3.78 -8.49 17.06
C ASP A 55 -3.05 -8.82 15.75
N VAL A 56 -1.72 -8.98 15.82
CA VAL A 56 -0.86 -9.28 14.68
C VAL A 56 -0.37 -10.72 14.72
N TYR A 57 -0.45 -11.39 13.58
CA TYR A 57 0.00 -12.76 13.37
C TYR A 57 0.99 -12.80 12.20
N ILE A 58 2.08 -13.55 12.36
CA ILE A 58 3.07 -13.82 11.31
C ILE A 58 3.23 -15.33 11.20
N ASP A 59 2.97 -15.89 10.01
CA ASP A 59 2.92 -17.33 9.73
C ASP A 59 2.06 -18.08 10.77
N ASP A 60 0.84 -17.57 10.96
CA ASP A 60 -0.17 -18.03 11.93
C ASP A 60 0.23 -17.99 13.41
N LYS A 61 1.43 -17.49 13.72
CA LYS A 61 1.87 -17.27 15.10
C LYS A 61 1.52 -15.86 15.55
N TYR A 62 0.85 -15.76 16.70
CA TYR A 62 0.63 -14.48 17.38
C TYR A 62 1.98 -13.83 17.74
N VAL A 63 2.17 -12.56 17.35
CA VAL A 63 3.40 -11.81 17.61
C VAL A 63 3.21 -10.59 18.51
N GLY A 64 1.97 -10.29 18.90
CA GLY A 64 1.61 -9.18 19.78
C GLY A 64 0.52 -8.29 19.16
N PRO A 65 -0.02 -7.35 19.96
CA PRO A 65 -1.00 -6.38 19.48
C PRO A 65 -0.29 -5.17 18.84
N THR A 66 -1.04 -4.38 18.06
CA THR A 66 -0.65 -3.01 17.75
C THR A 66 -0.62 -2.16 19.02
N SER A 67 0.20 -1.10 19.03
CA SER A 67 0.36 -0.23 20.18
C SER A 67 -0.97 0.44 20.54
N PHE A 68 -1.32 0.44 21.83
CA PHE A 68 -2.52 1.14 22.31
C PHE A 68 -2.54 2.61 21.88
N PHE A 69 -1.38 3.27 21.91
CA PHE A 69 -1.21 4.61 21.38
C PHE A 69 -0.74 4.52 19.92
N GLY A 70 -1.63 4.92 19.00
CA GLY A 70 -1.30 5.09 17.58
C GLY A 70 -1.46 3.86 16.70
N SER A 71 -1.89 2.72 17.25
CA SER A 71 -2.25 1.51 16.50
C SER A 71 -1.13 1.02 15.55
N THR A 72 0.11 1.09 16.02
CA THR A 72 1.30 0.72 15.24
C THR A 72 1.91 -0.57 15.77
N PHE A 73 2.33 -1.47 14.89
CA PHE A 73 3.14 -2.64 15.23
C PHE A 73 4.47 -2.59 14.48
N ARG A 74 5.59 -2.72 15.19
CA ARG A 74 6.92 -2.80 14.60
C ARG A 74 7.64 -4.03 15.09
N LYS A 75 8.24 -4.79 14.16
CA LYS A 75 9.09 -5.94 14.47
C LYS A 75 10.37 -5.90 13.64
N ASP A 76 11.48 -5.61 14.31
CA ASP A 76 12.82 -5.64 13.74
C ASP A 76 13.43 -7.05 13.84
N GLY A 77 14.56 -7.27 13.16
CA GLY A 77 15.32 -8.51 13.33
C GLY A 77 14.71 -9.71 12.61
N ILE A 78 13.89 -9.50 11.58
CA ILE A 78 13.24 -10.58 10.82
C ILE A 78 14.18 -11.02 9.69
N LEU A 79 14.37 -12.34 9.53
CA LEU A 79 15.19 -12.87 8.44
C LEU A 79 14.54 -12.55 7.08
N PRO A 80 15.30 -12.23 6.03
CA PRO A 80 14.74 -11.99 4.71
C PRO A 80 13.95 -13.18 4.16
N GLY A 81 12.73 -12.93 3.69
CA GLY A 81 11.82 -13.99 3.26
C GLY A 81 10.39 -13.49 3.01
N THR A 82 9.50 -14.40 2.64
CA THR A 82 8.07 -14.12 2.48
C THR A 82 7.32 -14.65 3.69
N TYR A 83 6.48 -13.80 4.27
CA TYR A 83 5.74 -14.09 5.50
C TYR A 83 4.24 -13.86 5.26
N ALA A 84 3.41 -14.77 5.74
CA ALA A 84 1.97 -14.55 5.79
C ALA A 84 1.65 -13.69 7.02
N VAL A 85 1.23 -12.45 6.79
CA VAL A 85 0.88 -11.51 7.87
C VAL A 85 -0.63 -11.34 7.88
N ARG A 86 -1.21 -11.47 9.08
CA ARG A 86 -2.65 -11.31 9.32
C ARG A 86 -2.86 -10.39 10.52
N ILE A 87 -3.85 -9.51 10.39
CA ILE A 87 -4.26 -8.56 11.41
C ILE A 87 -5.74 -8.80 11.70
N GLU A 88 -6.07 -8.93 12.97
CA GLU A 88 -7.43 -9.25 13.42
C GLU A 88 -7.88 -8.41 14.59
N LYS A 89 -9.17 -8.08 14.57
CA LYS A 89 -9.87 -7.46 15.70
C LYS A 89 -11.27 -8.05 15.75
N PRO A 90 -11.71 -8.66 16.88
CA PRO A 90 -13.06 -9.17 17.00
C PRO A 90 -14.11 -8.11 16.67
N GLY A 91 -15.09 -8.47 15.84
CA GLY A 91 -16.14 -7.56 15.34
C GLY A 91 -15.74 -6.72 14.13
N PHE A 92 -14.53 -6.89 13.59
CA PHE A 92 -14.03 -6.14 12.42
C PHE A 92 -13.58 -7.08 11.29
N SER A 93 -13.43 -6.53 10.10
CA SER A 93 -12.88 -7.21 8.93
C SER A 93 -11.43 -7.65 9.19
N ASN A 94 -11.03 -8.76 8.58
CA ASN A 94 -9.65 -9.22 8.62
C ASN A 94 -8.82 -8.56 7.52
N TRP A 95 -7.53 -8.36 7.80
CA TRP A 95 -6.55 -7.95 6.79
C TRP A 95 -5.44 -9.00 6.72
N SER A 96 -5.04 -9.38 5.50
CA SER A 96 -3.94 -10.33 5.33
C SER A 96 -3.16 -10.12 4.04
N LYS A 97 -1.85 -10.31 4.09
CA LYS A 97 -0.95 -10.23 2.93
C LYS A 97 0.21 -11.22 3.03
N LYS A 98 0.74 -11.60 1.87
CA LYS A 98 2.07 -12.25 1.79
C LYS A 98 3.14 -11.18 1.62
N ILE A 99 3.78 -10.79 2.73
CA ILE A 99 4.73 -9.69 2.76
C ILE A 99 6.15 -10.22 2.51
N ILE A 100 6.86 -9.58 1.58
CA ILE A 100 8.29 -9.81 1.36
C ILE A 100 9.07 -8.89 2.29
N ILE A 101 9.95 -9.48 3.10
CA ILE A 101 10.91 -8.76 3.93
C ILE A 101 12.28 -8.88 3.28
N SER A 102 12.84 -7.73 2.91
CA SER A 102 14.14 -7.62 2.25
C SER A 102 15.25 -7.30 3.25
N GLU A 103 16.46 -7.74 2.93
CA GLU A 103 17.67 -7.54 3.73
C GLU A 103 17.94 -6.04 3.96
N GLY A 104 17.96 -5.61 5.24
CA GLY A 104 18.27 -4.22 5.62
C GLY A 104 17.18 -3.18 5.35
N PHE A 105 15.99 -3.59 4.88
CA PHE A 105 14.86 -2.69 4.61
C PHE A 105 13.70 -2.89 5.57
N VAL A 106 12.87 -1.86 5.70
CA VAL A 106 11.58 -1.92 6.42
C VAL A 106 10.47 -2.13 5.40
N SER A 107 9.73 -3.22 5.52
CA SER A 107 8.47 -3.41 4.82
C SER A 107 7.38 -2.66 5.59
N ASP A 108 6.99 -1.49 5.10
CA ASP A 108 6.04 -0.59 5.76
C ASP A 108 4.65 -0.67 5.12
N PHE A 109 3.62 -0.83 5.95
CA PHE A 109 2.19 -0.80 5.59
C PHE A 109 1.46 0.14 6.56
N SER A 110 1.45 1.43 6.24
CA SER A 110 0.98 2.49 7.13
C SER A 110 -0.51 2.83 7.05
N HIS A 111 -1.25 2.23 6.11
CA HIS A 111 -2.62 2.58 5.78
C HIS A 111 -3.53 1.35 5.78
N ILE A 112 -3.60 0.64 6.92
CA ILE A 112 -4.47 -0.53 7.05
C ILE A 112 -5.77 -0.12 7.73
N ILE A 113 -6.92 -0.35 7.08
CA ILE A 113 -8.23 -0.10 7.67
C ILE A 113 -8.94 -1.43 7.93
N LEU A 114 -9.32 -1.64 9.19
CA LEU A 114 -10.27 -2.67 9.59
C LEU A 114 -11.66 -2.02 9.75
N PHE A 115 -12.65 -2.64 9.14
CA PHE A 115 -14.03 -2.14 9.10
C PHE A 115 -14.92 -2.93 10.07
N PRO A 116 -15.81 -2.28 10.83
CA PRO A 116 -16.74 -2.98 11.71
C PRO A 116 -17.69 -3.87 10.89
N ASN A 117 -17.90 -5.10 11.33
CA ASN A 117 -18.81 -6.07 10.68
C ASN A 117 -20.23 -6.02 11.28
N GLU A 118 -20.38 -5.52 12.50
CA GLU A 118 -21.64 -5.52 13.24
C GLU A 118 -21.72 -4.32 14.21
N GLY A 119 -22.91 -4.11 14.78
CA GLY A 119 -23.15 -3.06 15.76
C GLY A 119 -23.33 -1.65 15.17
N PRO A 120 -23.40 -0.61 16.03
CA PRO A 120 -23.70 0.76 15.62
C PRO A 120 -22.68 1.35 14.63
N ASP A 121 -21.40 1.00 14.77
CA ASP A 121 -20.34 1.50 13.89
C ASP A 121 -20.46 0.94 12.47
N ASN A 122 -20.95 -0.31 12.32
CA ASN A 122 -21.25 -0.89 11.01
C ASN A 122 -22.46 -0.21 10.35
N GLU A 123 -23.50 0.12 11.13
CA GLU A 123 -24.64 0.87 10.60
C GLU A 123 -24.24 2.29 10.16
N ALA A 124 -23.37 2.96 10.93
CA ALA A 124 -22.80 4.23 10.54
C ALA A 124 -21.94 4.12 9.25
N LEU A 125 -21.12 3.07 9.13
CA LEU A 125 -20.35 2.77 7.93
C LEU A 125 -21.24 2.59 6.70
N LYS A 126 -22.34 1.84 6.80
CA LYS A 126 -23.29 1.65 5.69
C LYS A 126 -23.94 2.96 5.24
N LEU A 127 -24.26 3.85 6.18
CA LEU A 127 -24.79 5.17 5.88
C LEU A 127 -23.75 6.04 5.17
N GLU A 128 -22.51 6.07 5.67
CA GLU A 128 -21.38 6.78 5.06
C GLU A 128 -21.15 6.29 3.63
N ILE A 129 -21.16 4.98 3.40
CA ILE A 129 -21.01 4.38 2.07
C ILE A 129 -22.14 4.81 1.12
N THR A 130 -23.38 4.79 1.60
CA THR A 130 -24.54 5.20 0.79
C THR A 130 -24.42 6.67 0.38
N GLN A 131 -24.02 7.54 1.31
CA GLN A 131 -23.80 8.96 1.04
C GLN A 131 -22.67 9.17 0.02
N ASN A 132 -21.52 8.52 0.22
CA ASN A 132 -20.40 8.61 -0.72
C ASN A 132 -20.77 8.10 -2.12
N ASN A 133 -21.46 6.96 -2.21
CA ASN A 133 -21.91 6.44 -3.51
C ASN A 133 -22.83 7.43 -4.26
N ASN A 134 -23.73 8.12 -3.56
CA ASN A 134 -24.60 9.13 -4.18
C ASN A 134 -23.77 10.31 -4.71
N ILE A 135 -22.79 10.79 -3.92
CA ILE A 135 -21.86 11.85 -4.33
C ILE A 135 -21.09 11.43 -5.59
N PHE A 136 -20.51 10.23 -5.59
CA PHE A 136 -19.73 9.73 -6.72
C PHE A 136 -20.56 9.55 -7.99
N ILE A 137 -21.81 9.11 -7.87
CA ILE A 137 -22.74 9.01 -9.01
C ILE A 137 -23.02 10.39 -9.60
N ASP A 138 -23.23 11.40 -8.76
CA ASP A 138 -23.50 12.76 -9.23
C ASP A 138 -22.25 13.39 -9.87
N GLU A 139 -21.06 13.19 -9.29
CA GLU A 139 -19.79 13.58 -9.91
C GLU A 139 -19.58 12.91 -11.28
N MET A 140 -19.85 11.60 -11.38
CA MET A 140 -19.79 10.87 -12.65
C MET A 140 -20.80 11.36 -13.68
N ARG A 141 -22.00 11.78 -13.27
CA ARG A 141 -22.99 12.35 -14.19
C ARG A 141 -22.49 13.64 -14.82
N LEU A 142 -21.70 14.44 -14.11
CA LEU A 142 -21.09 15.64 -14.67
C LEU A 142 -20.06 15.32 -15.77
N ILE A 143 -19.36 14.19 -15.62
CA ILE A 143 -18.38 13.69 -16.61
C ILE A 143 -19.10 13.09 -17.83
N THR A 144 -20.16 12.29 -17.60
CA THR A 144 -20.86 11.53 -18.65
C THR A 144 -21.90 12.35 -19.41
N ASN A 145 -22.58 13.34 -18.79
CA ASN A 145 -23.49 14.25 -19.49
C ASN A 145 -22.75 15.30 -20.34
N ALA A 146 -21.42 15.30 -20.35
CA ALA A 146 -20.63 15.95 -21.39
C ALA A 146 -20.69 15.19 -22.74
N ASN A 147 -21.23 13.96 -22.77
CA ASN A 147 -21.43 13.20 -24.01
C ASN A 147 -22.52 13.86 -24.86
N GLY A 148 -22.09 14.75 -25.75
CA GLY A 148 -22.94 15.54 -26.65
C GLY A 148 -22.43 16.97 -26.85
N GLN A 149 -21.64 17.49 -25.92
CA GLN A 149 -20.85 18.71 -26.09
C GLN A 149 -19.38 18.31 -26.03
N LYS A 150 -18.68 18.31 -27.17
CA LYS A 150 -17.21 18.09 -27.21
C LYS A 150 -16.53 19.07 -26.26
N LYS A 151 -16.25 18.63 -25.03
CA LYS A 151 -15.72 19.49 -23.98
C LYS A 151 -14.54 18.78 -23.35
N ILE A 152 -13.36 19.35 -23.59
CA ILE A 152 -12.16 19.06 -22.83
C ILE A 152 -12.39 19.57 -21.42
N LEU A 153 -12.47 18.67 -20.45
CA LEU A 153 -12.64 18.99 -19.04
C LEU A 153 -11.28 18.93 -18.36
N LYS A 154 -10.84 20.02 -17.75
CA LYS A 154 -9.65 19.99 -16.89
C LYS A 154 -9.98 19.18 -15.64
N ILE A 155 -9.10 18.25 -15.26
CA ILE A 155 -9.25 17.54 -13.98
C ILE A 155 -9.00 18.58 -12.88
N PRO A 156 -9.96 18.81 -11.95
CA PRO A 156 -9.81 19.79 -10.89
C PRO A 156 -8.49 19.58 -10.13
N ASP A 157 -7.90 20.68 -9.65
CA ASP A 157 -6.64 20.70 -8.90
C ASP A 157 -5.37 20.22 -9.63
N LEU A 158 -5.48 19.73 -10.87
CA LEU A 158 -4.34 19.34 -11.69
C LEU A 158 -4.12 20.35 -12.82
N SER A 159 -2.88 20.80 -13.03
CA SER A 159 -2.57 21.81 -14.06
C SER A 159 -2.64 21.25 -15.48
N ASP A 160 -2.19 20.01 -15.65
CA ASP A 160 -1.81 19.44 -16.95
C ASP A 160 -2.69 18.25 -17.38
N TYR A 161 -3.71 17.90 -16.58
CA TYR A 161 -4.52 16.70 -16.81
C TYR A 161 -5.94 17.06 -17.22
N TYR A 162 -6.44 16.34 -18.22
CA TYR A 162 -7.72 16.61 -18.88
C TYR A 162 -8.47 15.30 -19.14
N PHE A 163 -9.79 15.38 -19.14
CA PHE A 163 -10.70 14.35 -19.60
C PHE A 163 -11.38 14.81 -20.89
N GLU A 164 -11.29 14.00 -21.94
CA GLU A 164 -11.89 14.27 -23.25
C GLU A 164 -12.41 12.96 -23.86
N GLU A 165 -13.70 12.92 -24.21
CA GLU A 165 -14.33 11.81 -24.96
C GLU A 165 -13.96 10.41 -24.44
N GLY A 166 -13.95 10.20 -23.11
CA GLY A 166 -13.62 8.90 -22.52
C GLY A 166 -12.12 8.59 -22.47
N SER A 167 -11.27 9.62 -22.60
CA SER A 167 -9.83 9.51 -22.46
C SER A 167 -9.32 10.45 -21.37
N ILE A 168 -8.32 9.99 -20.61
CA ILE A 168 -7.53 10.87 -19.73
C ILE A 168 -6.26 11.24 -20.47
N LEU A 169 -6.02 12.54 -20.61
CA LEU A 169 -4.90 13.13 -21.32
C LEU A 169 -4.04 13.93 -20.35
N ARG A 170 -2.72 13.88 -20.57
CA ARG A 170 -1.77 14.82 -19.97
C ARG A 170 -1.21 15.71 -21.07
N ILE A 171 -1.42 17.02 -20.96
CA ILE A 171 -0.95 18.01 -21.93
C ILE A 171 0.21 18.78 -21.32
N ILE A 172 1.39 18.65 -21.93
CA ILE A 172 2.61 19.33 -21.51
C ILE A 172 2.95 20.35 -22.58
N ALA A 173 2.82 21.62 -22.25
CA ALA A 173 3.21 22.72 -23.14
C ALA A 173 4.60 23.24 -22.74
N SER A 174 5.48 23.35 -23.73
CA SER A 174 6.75 24.08 -23.65
C SER A 174 6.67 25.35 -24.50
N SER A 175 7.73 26.18 -24.52
CA SER A 175 7.75 27.42 -25.31
C SER A 175 7.47 27.19 -26.80
N ASP A 176 7.87 26.04 -27.32
CA ASP A 176 7.88 25.77 -28.76
C ASP A 176 7.06 24.52 -29.16
N GLU A 177 6.74 23.63 -28.21
CA GLU A 177 6.02 22.37 -28.50
C GLU A 177 4.94 22.03 -27.47
N ILE A 178 3.84 21.43 -27.94
CA ILE A 178 2.79 20.84 -27.12
C ILE A 178 2.86 19.32 -27.27
N HIS A 179 3.13 18.61 -26.18
CA HIS A 179 3.04 17.16 -26.12
C HIS A 179 1.73 16.73 -25.45
N ILE A 180 0.96 15.90 -26.14
CA ILE A 180 -0.26 15.29 -25.61
C ILE A 180 0.03 13.81 -25.38
N ILE A 181 -0.09 13.38 -24.13
CA ILE A 181 0.12 11.99 -23.71
C ILE A 181 -1.24 11.42 -23.32
N THR A 182 -1.66 10.36 -24.00
CA THR A 182 -2.85 9.60 -23.61
C THR A 182 -2.51 8.68 -22.45
N ILE A 183 -3.13 8.92 -21.29
CA ILE A 183 -2.93 8.14 -20.07
C ILE A 183 -3.84 6.91 -20.06
N ALA A 184 -5.09 7.09 -20.45
CA ALA A 184 -6.10 6.04 -20.47
C ALA A 184 -7.13 6.30 -21.57
N ASN A 185 -7.72 5.22 -22.09
CA ASN A 185 -8.83 5.23 -23.06
C ASN A 185 -9.99 4.41 -22.51
N ASN A 186 -11.19 4.59 -23.07
CA ASN A 186 -12.43 3.93 -22.65
C ASN A 186 -12.76 4.17 -21.16
N VAL A 187 -12.40 5.34 -20.65
CA VAL A 187 -12.65 5.79 -19.29
C VAL A 187 -14.12 6.17 -19.14
N THR A 188 -14.82 5.46 -18.27
CA THR A 188 -16.21 5.75 -17.92
C THR A 188 -16.35 6.62 -16.68
N GLY A 189 -15.29 6.72 -15.88
CA GLY A 189 -15.19 7.64 -14.76
C GLY A 189 -13.78 7.68 -14.16
N TYR A 190 -13.53 8.72 -13.39
CA TYR A 190 -12.28 8.92 -12.66
C TYR A 190 -12.52 9.67 -11.35
N SER A 191 -11.56 9.59 -10.43
CA SER A 191 -11.54 10.32 -9.16
C SER A 191 -10.09 10.65 -8.78
N LEU A 192 -9.84 11.92 -8.45
CA LEU A 192 -8.54 12.39 -7.99
C LEU A 192 -8.38 12.07 -6.50
N SER A 193 -7.21 11.54 -6.11
CA SER A 193 -6.93 11.26 -4.71
C SER A 193 -6.93 12.52 -3.85
N PRO A 194 -7.29 12.43 -2.55
CA PRO A 194 -7.23 13.57 -1.63
C PRO A 194 -5.85 14.25 -1.57
N ASP A 195 -4.78 13.47 -1.68
CA ASP A 195 -3.39 13.96 -1.73
C ASP A 195 -2.99 14.57 -3.10
N LYS A 196 -3.83 14.40 -4.13
CA LYS A 196 -3.61 14.87 -5.52
C LYS A 196 -2.41 14.23 -6.20
N ASP A 197 -2.04 13.03 -5.77
CA ASP A 197 -0.87 12.29 -6.26
C ASP A 197 -1.24 11.07 -7.09
N LYS A 198 -2.53 10.71 -7.15
CA LYS A 198 -3.06 9.53 -7.84
C LYS A 198 -4.39 9.83 -8.52
N ILE A 199 -4.67 9.18 -9.65
CA ILE A 199 -6.00 9.16 -10.28
C ILE A 199 -6.50 7.73 -10.25
N ALA A 200 -7.59 7.50 -9.53
CA ALA A 200 -8.39 6.30 -9.72
C ALA A 200 -9.22 6.48 -10.99
N TRP A 201 -9.18 5.55 -11.91
CA TRP A 201 -10.00 5.59 -13.12
C TRP A 201 -10.52 4.20 -13.46
N TRP A 202 -11.65 4.15 -14.15
CA TRP A 202 -12.26 2.88 -14.51
C TRP A 202 -12.90 2.92 -15.88
N ASN A 203 -12.95 1.75 -16.50
CA ASN A 203 -13.83 1.46 -17.62
C ASN A 203 -15.07 0.72 -17.10
N ASN A 204 -15.83 0.08 -17.99
CA ASN A 204 -17.04 -0.64 -17.60
C ASN A 204 -16.84 -1.63 -16.44
N ASN A 205 -15.72 -2.37 -16.37
CA ASN A 205 -15.56 -3.51 -15.46
C ASN A 205 -14.23 -3.54 -14.71
N GLU A 206 -13.33 -2.60 -14.97
CA GLU A 206 -11.96 -2.64 -14.46
C GLU A 206 -11.61 -1.32 -13.80
N LEU A 207 -11.00 -1.41 -12.62
CA LEU A 207 -10.51 -0.29 -11.83
C LEU A 207 -8.98 -0.23 -11.92
N TYR A 208 -8.48 0.95 -12.20
CA TYR A 208 -7.06 1.25 -12.35
C TYR A 208 -6.64 2.41 -11.44
N ILE A 209 -5.35 2.46 -11.15
CA ILE A 209 -4.68 3.60 -10.53
C ILE A 209 -3.60 4.12 -11.45
N TYR A 210 -3.59 5.43 -11.66
CA TYR A 210 -2.51 6.15 -12.30
C TYR A 210 -1.75 7.00 -11.28
N TRP A 211 -0.43 6.88 -11.25
CA TRP A 211 0.44 7.57 -10.30
C TRP A 211 0.95 8.89 -10.88
N ILE A 212 0.56 10.03 -10.29
CA ILE A 212 0.91 11.38 -10.77
C ILE A 212 2.26 11.82 -10.22
N LYS A 213 2.46 11.68 -8.90
CA LYS A 213 3.63 12.22 -8.19
C LYS A 213 4.39 11.13 -7.47
N ASN A 214 5.64 11.46 -7.20
CA ASN A 214 6.56 10.61 -6.50
C ASN A 214 6.13 10.45 -5.04
N THR A 215 5.81 9.22 -4.63
CA THR A 215 5.67 8.84 -3.22
C THR A 215 6.83 7.89 -2.93
N SER A 216 7.50 8.05 -1.78
CA SER A 216 8.78 7.40 -1.43
C SER A 216 8.84 5.88 -1.63
N TYR A 217 7.69 5.22 -1.69
CA TYR A 217 7.55 3.79 -1.90
C TYR A 217 7.29 3.40 -3.37
N TYR A 218 6.68 4.28 -4.16
CA TYR A 218 6.17 3.99 -5.52
C TYR A 218 6.88 4.82 -6.60
N ASN A 219 8.12 5.25 -6.36
CA ASN A 219 8.87 6.10 -7.29
C ASN A 219 8.94 5.55 -8.72
N GLU A 220 9.01 4.22 -8.88
CA GLU A 220 9.08 3.56 -10.18
C GLU A 220 7.74 3.55 -10.94
N LEU A 221 6.63 3.81 -10.24
CA LEU A 221 5.29 3.75 -10.81
C LEU A 221 4.80 5.10 -11.34
N VAL A 222 5.51 6.19 -11.06
CA VAL A 222 5.12 7.54 -11.49
C VAL A 222 4.98 7.59 -13.02
N GLY A 223 3.84 8.08 -13.49
CA GLY A 223 3.50 8.13 -14.91
C GLY A 223 2.98 6.82 -15.49
N THR A 224 2.76 5.79 -14.67
CA THR A 224 2.20 4.50 -15.08
C THR A 224 0.80 4.27 -14.54
N SER A 225 0.03 3.43 -15.23
CA SER A 225 -1.26 2.92 -14.75
C SER A 225 -1.15 1.46 -14.36
N GLU A 226 -1.76 1.08 -13.25
CA GLU A 226 -1.84 -0.29 -12.77
C GLU A 226 -3.29 -0.73 -12.61
N LEU A 227 -3.57 -1.98 -12.99
CA LEU A 227 -4.87 -2.60 -12.76
C LEU A 227 -4.99 -3.00 -11.29
N LEU A 228 -5.98 -2.47 -10.57
CA LEU A 228 -6.29 -2.89 -9.21
C LEU A 228 -7.26 -4.07 -9.17
N SER A 229 -8.36 -4.01 -9.92
CA SER A 229 -9.43 -5.01 -9.79
C SER A 229 -10.27 -5.12 -11.04
N ARG A 230 -10.77 -6.33 -11.30
CA ARG A 230 -11.75 -6.65 -12.34
C ARG A 230 -13.04 -7.14 -11.71
N TYR A 231 -14.16 -6.68 -12.22
CA TYR A 231 -15.50 -7.01 -11.72
C TYR A 231 -16.34 -7.66 -12.81
N SER A 232 -17.15 -8.63 -12.42
CA SER A 232 -18.11 -9.30 -13.31
C SER A 232 -19.29 -8.42 -13.71
N THR A 233 -19.56 -7.38 -12.93
CA THR A 233 -20.63 -6.40 -13.13
C THR A 233 -20.03 -5.02 -13.40
N ALA A 234 -20.81 -4.17 -14.10
CA ALA A 234 -20.33 -2.86 -14.45
C ALA A 234 -20.12 -1.98 -13.20
N ILE A 235 -19.03 -1.21 -13.19
CA ILE A 235 -18.75 -0.21 -12.15
C ILE A 235 -19.72 0.95 -12.35
N LYS A 236 -20.63 1.13 -11.40
CA LYS A 236 -21.61 2.22 -11.39
C LYS A 236 -21.00 3.53 -10.92
N SER A 237 -20.12 3.44 -9.92
CA SER A 237 -19.34 4.57 -9.38
C SER A 237 -18.14 4.09 -8.60
N ALA A 238 -17.10 4.92 -8.51
CA ALA A 238 -16.00 4.71 -7.61
C ALA A 238 -15.42 6.06 -7.13
N GLY A 239 -14.80 6.06 -5.96
CA GLY A 239 -14.17 7.25 -5.37
C GLY A 239 -13.32 6.90 -4.16
N TRP A 240 -12.43 7.81 -3.79
CA TRP A 240 -11.55 7.64 -2.63
C TRP A 240 -12.35 7.62 -1.33
N PHE A 241 -11.97 6.74 -0.40
CA PHE A 241 -12.72 6.50 0.82
C PHE A 241 -11.83 6.69 2.05
N ARG A 242 -12.12 7.74 2.84
CA ARG A 242 -11.43 8.16 4.08
C ARG A 242 -9.97 8.59 3.95
N ASP A 243 -9.22 8.06 2.99
CA ASP A 243 -7.82 8.40 2.74
C ASP A 243 -7.46 8.32 1.24
N SER A 244 -6.15 8.38 0.95
CA SER A 244 -5.60 8.27 -0.40
C SER A 244 -5.10 6.86 -0.73
N ASP A 245 -5.55 5.84 0.01
CA ASP A 245 -5.11 4.45 -0.12
C ASP A 245 -6.26 3.44 -0.27
N HIS A 246 -7.51 3.89 -0.08
CA HIS A 246 -8.70 3.06 -0.24
C HIS A 246 -9.70 3.67 -1.22
N ILE A 247 -10.32 2.81 -2.03
CA ILE A 247 -11.33 3.18 -3.01
C ILE A 247 -12.63 2.44 -2.70
N LEU A 248 -13.70 3.19 -2.54
CA LEU A 248 -15.05 2.66 -2.51
C LEU A 248 -15.56 2.51 -3.95
N VAL A 249 -16.00 1.30 -4.31
CA VAL A 249 -16.46 0.91 -5.63
C VAL A 249 -17.87 0.34 -5.52
N ASN A 250 -18.78 0.85 -6.34
CA ASN A 250 -20.14 0.35 -6.47
C ASN A 250 -20.28 -0.47 -7.75
N VAL A 251 -20.42 -1.78 -7.61
CA VAL A 251 -20.60 -2.73 -8.72
C VAL A 251 -21.94 -3.46 -8.63
N GLY A 252 -22.92 -2.82 -7.98
CA GLY A 252 -24.19 -3.43 -7.57
C GLY A 252 -24.23 -3.74 -6.07
N SER A 253 -23.10 -4.16 -5.51
CA SER A 253 -22.78 -4.07 -4.08
C SER A 253 -21.65 -3.07 -3.88
N SER A 254 -21.46 -2.63 -2.64
CA SER A 254 -20.33 -1.76 -2.30
C SER A 254 -19.10 -2.61 -1.97
N LYS A 255 -17.94 -2.20 -2.45
CA LYS A 255 -16.65 -2.80 -2.13
C LYS A 255 -15.67 -1.72 -1.76
N ILE A 256 -14.85 -1.94 -0.75
CA ILE A 256 -13.70 -1.08 -0.44
C ILE A 256 -12.45 -1.85 -0.80
N VAL A 257 -11.59 -1.25 -1.61
CA VAL A 257 -10.38 -1.87 -2.16
C VAL A 257 -9.17 -1.03 -1.76
N GLU A 258 -8.15 -1.65 -1.19
CA GLU A 258 -6.86 -0.98 -0.95
C GLU A 258 -6.07 -0.85 -2.26
N ILE A 259 -5.27 0.21 -2.41
CA ILE A 259 -4.43 0.39 -3.60
C ILE A 259 -3.08 -0.33 -3.50
N ASP A 260 -2.67 -0.73 -2.29
CA ASP A 260 -1.42 -1.43 -2.08
C ASP A 260 -1.50 -2.85 -2.66
N THR A 261 -0.77 -3.08 -3.75
CA THR A 261 -0.78 -4.35 -4.49
C THR A 261 0.20 -5.39 -3.94
N ARG A 262 1.07 -5.02 -2.99
CA ARG A 262 2.12 -5.90 -2.48
C ARG A 262 1.51 -7.06 -1.74
N GLY A 263 1.90 -8.29 -2.10
CA GLY A 263 1.43 -9.48 -1.40
C GLY A 263 -0.05 -9.81 -1.60
N GLY A 264 -0.69 -9.20 -2.62
CA GLY A 264 -2.12 -9.32 -2.93
C GLY A 264 -2.89 -8.06 -2.55
N ILE A 265 -4.09 -7.89 -3.10
CA ILE A 265 -4.98 -6.76 -2.83
C ILE A 265 -6.08 -7.21 -1.88
N ASN A 266 -6.22 -6.54 -0.74
CA ASN A 266 -7.36 -6.71 0.15
C ASN A 266 -8.55 -5.91 -0.39
N SER A 267 -9.70 -6.57 -0.40
CA SER A 267 -10.97 -5.92 -0.67
C SER A 267 -12.03 -6.46 0.28
N ILE A 268 -12.92 -5.57 0.71
CA ILE A 268 -14.01 -5.89 1.62
C ILE A 268 -15.31 -5.63 0.87
N THR A 269 -16.24 -6.56 0.95
CA THR A 269 -17.57 -6.43 0.36
C THR A 269 -18.57 -6.12 1.46
N LEU A 270 -19.38 -5.09 1.25
CA LEU A 270 -20.32 -4.54 2.23
C LEU A 270 -21.75 -4.52 1.66
#